data_AF-A0A3L7WYZ8-F1
#
_entry.id   AF-A0A3L7WYZ8-F1
#
_cell.length_a   1.000
_cell.length_b   1.000
_cell.length_c   1.000
_cell.angle_alpha   90.00
_cell.angle_beta   90.00
_cell.angle_gamma   90.00
#
_symmetry.space_group_name_H-M   'P 1'
#
loop_
_entity.id
_entity.type
_entity.pdbx_description
1 polymer ?
#
loop_
_entity_poly.entity_id
_entity_poly.type
_entity_poly.pdbx_seq_one_letter_code
_entity_poly.pdbx_strand_id
1 'polypeptide(L)'
;MCGRFTLRVSPEQIANLFSIEQMPPVAPRYNIAPTQPVLAIRASHAGNGREATFLNWGLIPSWATDPSVGSRMINARAETAAEKPSFRTAFKYKRCIVPADGFYEWQKIAGGKQPQLIGLKDGGVFGMAGLWEYWEREGSVIESCTILTTEPNDLLAPLPNRMP
;
A
#
# COMPACT_ATOMS: atom_id res chain seq x y z
N MET A 1 -0.65 9.28 8.69
CA MET A 1 0.07 8.69 7.53
C MET A 1 0.11 7.23 7.83
N CYS A 2 -0.55 6.41 7.01
CA CYS A 2 -0.70 4.99 7.26
C CYS A 2 0.68 4.33 7.28
N GLY A 3 1.10 3.91 8.48
CA GLY A 3 2.43 3.35 8.71
C GLY A 3 2.41 1.86 9.04
N ARG A 4 1.24 1.30 9.37
CA ARG A 4 1.07 -0.13 9.64
C ARG A 4 -0.33 -0.58 9.24
N PHE A 5 -0.46 -1.82 8.77
CA PHE A 5 -1.77 -2.38 8.43
C PHE A 5 -1.86 -3.88 8.64
N THR A 6 -3.05 -4.43 8.47
CA THR A 6 -3.36 -5.84 8.66
C THR A 6 -3.90 -6.45 7.37
N LEU A 7 -3.62 -7.74 7.20
CA LEU A 7 -4.25 -8.58 6.17
C LEU A 7 -4.41 -9.97 6.79
N ARG A 8 -5.52 -10.19 7.49
CA ARG A 8 -5.81 -11.42 8.25
C ARG A 8 -6.84 -12.32 7.56
N VAL A 9 -7.65 -11.73 6.68
CA VAL A 9 -8.64 -12.45 5.86
C VAL A 9 -8.03 -13.56 5.03
N SER A 10 -8.87 -14.53 4.64
CA SER A 10 -8.46 -15.65 3.81
C SER A 10 -8.07 -15.21 2.38
N PRO A 11 -7.15 -15.92 1.70
CA PRO A 11 -6.83 -15.67 0.29
C PRO A 11 -8.06 -15.69 -0.62
N GLU A 12 -9.06 -16.52 -0.32
CA GLU A 12 -10.31 -16.64 -1.05
C GLU A 12 -11.15 -15.36 -0.97
N GLN A 13 -11.23 -14.72 0.20
CA GLN A 13 -11.92 -13.43 0.34
C GLN A 13 -11.25 -12.34 -0.51
N ILE A 14 -9.92 -12.31 -0.56
CA ILE A 14 -9.16 -11.38 -1.38
C ILE A 14 -9.41 -11.66 -2.87
N ALA A 15 -9.29 -12.93 -3.27
CA ALA A 15 -9.49 -13.36 -4.65
C ALA A 15 -10.88 -13.00 -5.17
N ASN A 16 -11.92 -13.26 -4.36
CA ASN A 16 -13.30 -12.95 -4.71
C ASN A 16 -13.53 -11.44 -4.85
N LEU A 17 -13.05 -10.62 -3.90
CA LEU A 17 -13.27 -9.18 -3.95
C LEU A 17 -12.58 -8.53 -5.16
N PHE A 18 -11.38 -8.99 -5.51
CA PHE A 18 -10.56 -8.36 -6.54
C PHE A 18 -10.53 -9.10 -7.88
N SER A 19 -11.28 -10.19 -8.01
CA SER A 19 -11.35 -11.05 -9.20
C SER A 19 -9.97 -11.58 -9.60
N ILE A 20 -9.26 -12.19 -8.63
CA ILE A 20 -7.95 -12.80 -8.85
C ILE A 20 -8.11 -14.30 -9.07
N GLU A 21 -7.65 -14.77 -10.22
CA GLU A 21 -7.72 -16.19 -10.58
C GLU A 21 -6.69 -17.03 -9.83
N GLN A 22 -5.48 -16.51 -9.67
CA GLN A 22 -4.36 -17.19 -9.04
C GLN A 22 -3.79 -16.33 -7.92
N MET A 23 -3.97 -16.80 -6.68
CA MET A 23 -3.40 -16.17 -5.50
C MET A 23 -2.02 -16.76 -5.20
N PRO A 24 -1.00 -15.93 -4.91
CA PRO A 24 0.21 -16.44 -4.30
C PRO A 24 -0.07 -16.95 -2.88
N PRO A 25 0.83 -17.73 -2.26
CA PRO A 25 0.72 -18.09 -0.86
C PRO A 25 0.70 -16.84 0.02
N VAL A 26 -0.39 -16.62 0.76
CA VAL A 26 -0.56 -15.50 1.69
C VAL A 26 -0.90 -16.06 3.06
N ALA A 27 -0.09 -15.71 4.06
CA ALA A 27 -0.38 -15.99 5.46
C ALA A 27 -1.00 -14.76 6.14
N PRO A 28 -1.89 -14.94 7.12
CA PRO A 28 -2.43 -13.84 7.92
C PRO A 28 -1.32 -13.01 8.57
N ARG A 29 -1.39 -11.69 8.42
CA ARG A 29 -0.43 -10.74 9.01
C ARG A 29 -1.17 -9.67 9.80
N TYR A 30 -0.84 -9.58 11.08
CA TYR A 30 -1.46 -8.67 12.04
C TYR A 30 -0.70 -7.34 12.18
N ASN A 31 0.47 -7.21 11.57
CA ASN A 31 1.34 -6.08 11.85
C ASN A 31 2.30 -5.76 10.70
N ILE A 32 1.76 -5.53 9.50
CA ILE A 32 2.54 -5.22 8.30
C ILE A 32 3.20 -3.85 8.48
N ALA A 33 4.51 -3.80 8.25
CA ALA A 33 5.35 -2.62 8.44
C ALA A 33 5.97 -2.16 7.11
N PRO A 34 6.44 -0.90 7.02
CA PRO A 34 7.22 -0.42 5.89
C PRO A 34 8.43 -1.30 5.61
N THR A 35 8.91 -1.21 4.37
CA THR A 35 10.02 -1.98 3.78
C THR A 35 9.79 -3.49 3.67
N GLN A 36 8.70 -4.01 4.22
CA GLN A 36 8.32 -5.41 4.03
C GLN A 36 7.66 -5.62 2.66
N PRO A 37 7.75 -6.82 2.08
CA PRO A 37 6.91 -7.22 0.96
C PRO A 37 5.43 -7.18 1.38
N VAL A 38 4.57 -6.62 0.54
CA VAL A 38 3.12 -6.55 0.74
C VAL A 38 2.40 -7.08 -0.49
N LEU A 39 1.25 -7.72 -0.26
CA LEU A 39 0.40 -8.16 -1.36
C LEU A 39 -0.12 -6.91 -2.09
N ALA A 40 0.01 -6.92 -3.41
CA ALA A 40 -0.50 -5.88 -4.29
C ALA A 40 -1.17 -6.51 -5.50
N ILE A 41 -2.21 -5.83 -5.97
CA ILE A 41 -3.00 -6.23 -7.12
C ILE A 41 -2.77 -5.20 -8.21
N ARG A 42 -2.32 -5.65 -9.38
CA ARG A 42 -2.04 -4.78 -10.53
C ARG A 42 -2.55 -5.40 -11.82
N ALA A 43 -2.55 -4.63 -12.91
CA ALA A 43 -2.82 -5.17 -14.23
C ALA A 43 -1.82 -6.28 -14.55
N SER A 44 -2.30 -7.40 -15.11
CA SER A 44 -1.43 -8.52 -15.45
C SER A 44 -0.44 -8.14 -16.56
N HIS A 45 0.80 -8.61 -16.43
CA HIS A 45 1.80 -8.50 -17.49
C HIS A 45 1.41 -9.28 -18.75
N ALA A 46 0.61 -10.34 -18.62
CA ALA A 46 0.13 -11.15 -19.73
C ALA A 46 -0.99 -10.48 -20.56
N GLY A 47 -1.38 -9.25 -20.20
CA GLY A 47 -2.28 -8.41 -21.00
C GLY A 47 -3.78 -8.58 -20.75
N ASN A 48 -4.19 -9.61 -20.00
CA ASN A 48 -5.59 -9.82 -19.62
C ASN A 48 -5.75 -9.91 -18.10
N GLY A 49 -6.69 -9.15 -17.54
CA GLY A 49 -7.08 -9.25 -16.14
C GLY A 49 -6.12 -8.60 -15.14
N ARG A 50 -6.10 -9.16 -13.92
CA ARG A 50 -5.34 -8.65 -12.77
C ARG A 50 -4.51 -9.79 -12.19
N GLU A 51 -3.34 -9.45 -11.65
CA GLU A 51 -2.50 -10.38 -10.92
C GLU A 51 -2.34 -9.90 -9.47
N ALA A 52 -2.22 -10.86 -8.55
CA ALA A 52 -1.79 -10.61 -7.18
C ALA A 52 -0.32 -11.00 -7.05
N THR A 53 0.51 -10.08 -6.58
CA THR A 53 1.96 -10.26 -6.43
C THR A 53 2.46 -9.57 -5.17
N PHE A 54 3.72 -9.79 -4.79
CA PHE A 54 4.35 -9.09 -3.68
C PHE A 54 5.22 -7.95 -4.17
N LEU A 55 5.04 -6.76 -3.58
CA LEU A 55 5.85 -5.56 -3.83
C LEU A 55 6.46 -5.07 -2.52
N ASN A 56 7.68 -4.54 -2.55
CA ASN A 56 8.29 -3.94 -1.37
C ASN A 56 7.59 -2.61 -1.01
N TRP A 57 7.06 -2.48 0.20
CA TRP A 57 6.37 -1.26 0.62
C TRP A 57 7.35 -0.14 0.97
N GLY A 58 7.48 0.81 0.06
CA GLY A 58 8.45 1.88 0.08
C GLY A 58 8.97 2.11 -1.34
N LEU A 59 8.27 2.96 -2.10
CA LEU A 59 8.50 3.10 -3.54
C LEU A 59 9.90 3.65 -3.84
N ILE A 60 10.62 2.96 -4.72
CA ILE A 60 11.94 3.34 -5.21
C ILE A 60 11.75 3.91 -6.62
N PRO A 61 11.92 5.22 -6.82
CA PRO A 61 11.84 5.79 -8.16
C PRO A 61 12.87 5.15 -9.08
N SER A 62 12.52 4.88 -10.34
CA SER A 62 13.41 4.22 -11.30
C SER A 62 14.74 4.93 -11.53
N TRP A 63 14.80 6.25 -11.31
CA TRP A 63 16.01 7.08 -11.43
C TRP A 63 16.84 7.16 -10.14
N ALA A 64 16.38 6.56 -9.04
CA ALA A 64 17.07 6.64 -7.76
C ALA A 64 18.44 5.95 -7.84
N THR A 65 19.46 6.58 -7.26
CA THR A 65 20.79 5.99 -7.20
C THR A 65 20.95 4.97 -6.06
N ASP A 66 20.17 5.12 -4.99
CA ASP A 66 20.19 4.28 -3.80
C ASP A 66 18.76 3.79 -3.47
N PRO A 67 18.52 2.47 -3.38
CA PRO A 67 17.21 1.91 -3.06
C PRO A 67 16.73 2.25 -1.64
N SER A 68 17.61 2.68 -0.73
CA SER A 68 17.25 3.08 0.63
C SER A 68 16.24 4.24 0.69
N VAL A 69 16.14 5.03 -0.40
CA VAL A 69 15.16 6.10 -0.54
C VAL A 69 13.72 5.62 -0.35
N GLY A 70 13.44 4.34 -0.69
CA GLY A 70 12.12 3.73 -0.56
C GLY A 70 11.57 3.77 0.86
N SER A 71 12.42 3.70 1.88
CA SER A 71 12.02 3.80 3.30
C SER A 71 11.28 5.10 3.64
N ARG A 72 11.49 6.17 2.85
CA ARG A 72 10.85 7.48 3.00
C ARG A 72 9.64 7.67 2.07
N MET A 73 9.37 6.74 1.16
CA MET A 73 8.33 6.83 0.13
C MET A 73 7.21 5.81 0.32
N ILE A 74 6.90 5.50 1.58
CA ILE A 74 5.87 4.53 1.95
C ILE A 74 4.45 5.04 1.68
N ASN A 75 4.28 6.37 1.65
CA ASN A 75 3.02 7.02 1.32
C ASN A 75 3.25 8.11 0.26
N ALA A 76 2.27 8.31 -0.61
CA ALA A 76 2.19 9.42 -1.55
C ALA A 76 0.90 10.20 -1.34
N ARG A 77 0.97 11.54 -1.40
CA ARG A 77 -0.23 12.38 -1.24
C ARG A 77 -1.02 12.41 -2.54
N ALA A 78 -2.28 11.95 -2.52
CA ALA A 78 -3.11 11.84 -3.72
C ALA A 78 -3.24 13.18 -4.48
N GLU A 79 -3.26 14.30 -3.76
CA GLU A 79 -3.39 15.66 -4.28
C GLU A 79 -2.18 16.11 -5.12
N THR A 80 -1.01 15.50 -4.92
CA THR A 80 0.24 15.91 -5.60
C THR A 80 0.98 14.76 -6.28
N ALA A 81 0.50 13.52 -6.14
CA ALA A 81 1.17 12.33 -6.69
C ALA A 81 1.32 12.39 -8.21
N ALA A 82 0.38 13.01 -8.92
CA ALA A 82 0.43 13.19 -10.37
C ALA A 82 1.53 14.17 -10.84
N GLU A 83 2.04 15.03 -9.95
CA GLU A 83 3.00 16.08 -10.29
C GLU A 83 4.42 15.76 -9.82
N LYS A 84 4.55 15.09 -8.66
CA LYS A 84 5.85 14.83 -8.03
C LYS A 84 6.72 13.90 -8.89
N PRO A 85 8.01 14.23 -9.15
CA PRO A 85 8.89 13.40 -9.97
C PRO A 85 9.00 11.94 -9.52
N SER A 86 8.92 11.68 -8.22
CA SER A 86 8.96 10.33 -7.65
C SER A 86 7.75 9.47 -8.00
N PHE A 87 6.60 10.08 -8.32
CA PHE A 87 5.31 9.38 -8.41
C PHE A 87 4.60 9.57 -9.75
N ARG A 88 4.81 10.69 -10.47
CA ARG A 88 4.03 11.07 -11.65
C ARG A 88 3.98 10.00 -12.75
N THR A 89 5.08 9.29 -12.99
CA THR A 89 5.14 8.20 -13.97
C THR A 89 4.33 7.01 -13.51
N ALA A 90 4.52 6.60 -12.26
CA ALA A 90 3.77 5.49 -11.66
C ALA A 90 2.26 5.81 -11.56
N PHE A 91 1.90 7.05 -11.25
CA PHE A 91 0.50 7.51 -11.25
C PHE A 91 -0.19 7.28 -12.59
N LYS A 92 0.52 7.56 -13.69
CA LYS A 92 -0.02 7.42 -15.04
C LYS A 92 -0.12 5.96 -15.48
N TYR A 93 0.87 5.13 -15.18
CA TYR A 93 1.03 3.81 -15.83
C TYR A 93 1.09 2.61 -14.88
N LYS A 94 1.42 2.82 -13.60
CA LYS A 94 1.75 1.74 -12.66
C LYS A 94 0.93 1.88 -11.38
N ARG A 95 -0.39 1.77 -11.54
CA ARG A 95 -1.34 1.73 -10.42
C ARG A 95 -1.45 0.31 -9.87
N CYS A 96 -1.61 0.20 -8.57
CA CYS A 96 -1.94 -1.05 -7.89
C CYS A 96 -2.97 -0.81 -6.79
N ILE A 97 -3.52 -1.89 -6.25
CA ILE A 97 -4.33 -1.90 -5.04
C ILE A 97 -3.58 -2.72 -4.00
N VAL A 98 -3.49 -2.22 -2.77
CA VAL A 98 -2.92 -2.95 -1.63
C VAL A 98 -4.09 -3.43 -0.77
N PRO A 99 -4.42 -4.74 -0.77
CA PRO A 99 -5.47 -5.27 0.08
C PRO A 99 -5.13 -5.13 1.56
N ALA A 100 -6.12 -4.78 2.37
CA ALA A 100 -6.05 -4.76 3.82
C ALA A 100 -7.41 -5.08 4.44
N ASP A 101 -7.41 -5.56 5.67
CA ASP A 101 -8.63 -5.71 6.49
C ASP A 101 -8.58 -4.84 7.75
N GLY A 102 -7.59 -3.94 7.80
CA GLY A 102 -7.47 -2.89 8.79
C GLY A 102 -6.16 -2.14 8.66
N PHE A 103 -6.10 -0.92 9.18
CA PHE A 103 -4.86 -0.16 9.30
C PHE A 103 -4.75 0.50 10.68
N TYR A 104 -3.52 0.73 11.11
CA TYR A 104 -3.26 1.37 12.40
C TYR A 104 -3.01 2.86 12.22
N GLU A 105 -3.63 3.66 13.08
CA GLU A 105 -3.28 5.06 13.27
C GLU A 105 -3.12 5.37 14.76
N TRP A 106 -2.31 6.39 15.06
CA TRP A 106 -1.97 6.74 16.45
C TRP A 106 -2.67 8.03 16.85
N GLN A 107 -3.70 7.89 17.68
CA GLN A 107 -4.38 9.03 18.28
C GLN A 107 -3.45 9.72 19.29
N LYS A 108 -3.31 11.03 19.19
CA LYS A 108 -2.60 11.82 20.21
C LYS A 108 -3.50 11.94 21.44
N ILE A 109 -2.98 11.57 22.60
CA ILE A 109 -3.65 11.69 23.89
C ILE A 109 -2.75 12.43 24.88
N ALA A 110 -3.29 12.88 26.01
CA ALA A 110 -2.46 13.41 27.09
C ALA A 110 -1.43 12.35 27.52
N GLY A 111 -0.14 12.70 27.46
CA GLY A 111 0.95 11.81 27.85
C GLY A 111 1.42 10.81 26.80
N GLY A 112 0.90 10.81 25.56
CA GLY A 112 1.45 9.94 24.51
C GLY A 112 0.57 9.72 23.28
N LYS A 113 0.65 8.50 22.74
CA LYS A 113 -0.08 8.07 21.56
C LYS A 113 -0.77 6.72 21.80
N GLN A 114 -2.06 6.64 21.51
CA GLN A 114 -2.86 5.41 21.57
C GLN A 114 -3.00 4.83 20.16
N PRO A 115 -2.55 3.58 19.88
CA PRO A 115 -2.84 2.92 18.63
C PRO A 115 -4.34 2.61 18.51
N GLN A 116 -4.90 2.89 17.35
CA GLN A 116 -6.27 2.56 16.93
C GLN A 116 -6.19 1.66 15.71
N LEU A 117 -6.98 0.59 15.68
CA LEU A 117 -7.16 -0.25 14.48
C LEU A 117 -8.45 0.19 13.79
N ILE A 118 -8.33 0.62 12.55
CA ILE A 118 -9.44 1.08 11.71
C ILE A 118 -9.72 0.02 10.66
N GLY A 119 -10.98 -0.36 10.48
CA GLY A 119 -11.42 -1.34 9.49
C GLY A 119 -12.90 -1.20 9.18
N LEU A 120 -13.39 -2.04 8.25
CA LEU A 120 -14.81 -2.10 7.92
C LEU A 120 -15.61 -2.70 9.09
N LYS A 121 -16.88 -2.28 9.23
CA LYS A 121 -17.77 -2.73 10.32
C LYS A 121 -18.00 -4.25 10.33
N ASP A 122 -17.96 -4.88 9.16
CA ASP A 122 -18.12 -6.32 8.95
C ASP A 122 -16.80 -7.10 9.06
N GLY A 123 -15.67 -6.41 9.29
CA GLY A 123 -14.34 -7.02 9.29
C GLY A 123 -13.86 -7.45 7.91
N GLY A 124 -14.50 -6.99 6.84
CA GLY A 124 -14.16 -7.33 5.47
C GLY A 124 -12.84 -6.73 4.97
N VAL A 125 -12.38 -7.26 3.84
CA VAL A 125 -11.23 -6.73 3.10
C VAL A 125 -11.63 -5.50 2.28
N PHE A 126 -10.71 -4.54 2.19
CA PHE A 126 -10.81 -3.37 1.33
C PHE A 126 -9.49 -3.16 0.57
N GLY A 127 -9.52 -2.28 -0.43
CA GLY A 127 -8.35 -1.93 -1.23
C GLY A 127 -7.86 -0.52 -0.89
N MET A 128 -6.59 -0.39 -0.53
CA MET A 128 -5.91 0.91 -0.48
C MET A 128 -5.31 1.21 -1.85
N ALA A 129 -5.54 2.41 -2.37
CA ALA A 129 -4.99 2.81 -3.66
C ALA A 129 -3.47 2.94 -3.56
N GLY A 130 -2.73 2.38 -4.52
CA GLY A 130 -1.28 2.40 -4.51
C GLY A 130 -0.70 2.70 -5.89
N LEU A 131 0.57 3.08 -5.87
CA LEU A 131 1.41 3.17 -7.06
C LEU A 131 2.57 2.19 -6.90
N TRP A 132 3.02 1.61 -8.00
CA TRP A 132 4.18 0.73 -8.01
C TRP A 132 5.23 1.18 -9.02
N GLU A 133 6.46 0.73 -8.81
CA GLU A 133 7.60 1.03 -9.67
C GLU A 133 8.55 -0.17 -9.68
N TYR A 134 9.26 -0.35 -10.79
CA TYR A 134 10.41 -1.25 -10.83
C TYR A 134 11.68 -0.40 -10.84
N TRP A 135 12.65 -0.79 -10.03
CA TRP A 135 13.97 -0.19 -9.98
C TRP A 135 14.98 -1.26 -10.35
N GLU A 136 15.86 -0.95 -11.30
CA GLU A 136 16.90 -1.85 -11.76
C GLU A 136 18.26 -1.15 -11.71
N ARG A 137 19.23 -1.78 -11.07
CA ARG A 137 20.62 -1.31 -11.06
C ARG A 137 21.57 -2.45 -10.77
N GLU A 138 22.67 -2.52 -11.51
CA GLU A 138 23.75 -3.49 -11.29
C GLU A 138 23.24 -4.96 -11.24
N GLY A 139 22.22 -5.28 -12.05
CA GLY A 139 21.60 -6.60 -12.11
C GLY A 139 20.61 -6.91 -10.98
N SER A 140 20.37 -5.98 -10.05
CA SER A 140 19.33 -6.10 -9.02
C SER A 140 18.04 -5.44 -9.50
N VAL A 141 16.92 -6.16 -9.40
CA VAL A 141 15.57 -5.67 -9.72
C VAL A 141 14.75 -5.66 -8.44
N ILE A 142 14.15 -4.50 -8.13
CA ILE A 142 13.23 -4.34 -7.00
C ILE A 142 11.92 -3.76 -7.51
N GLU A 143 10.85 -4.53 -7.36
CA GLU A 143 9.49 -4.01 -7.51
C GLU A 143 9.00 -3.48 -6.15
N SER A 144 8.56 -2.23 -6.14
CA SER A 144 8.20 -1.52 -4.91
C SER A 144 6.89 -0.77 -5.08
N CYS A 145 6.22 -0.44 -3.98
CA CYS A 145 4.97 0.29 -4.00
C CYS A 145 4.87 1.36 -2.91
N THR A 146 3.96 2.30 -3.11
CA THR A 146 3.55 3.31 -2.13
C THR A 146 2.03 3.28 -2.00
N ILE A 147 1.53 3.64 -0.82
CA ILE A 147 0.09 3.79 -0.59
C ILE A 147 -0.28 5.26 -0.77
N LEU A 148 -1.31 5.53 -1.57
CA LEU A 148 -1.86 6.87 -1.67
C LEU A 148 -2.54 7.22 -0.35
N THR A 149 -2.46 8.49 0.03
CA THR A 149 -3.18 9.01 1.18
C THR A 149 -3.94 10.26 0.78
N THR A 150 -5.02 10.56 1.47
CA THR A 150 -5.85 11.74 1.32
C THR A 150 -6.20 12.32 2.71
N GLU A 151 -7.04 13.35 2.74
CA GLU A 151 -7.59 13.93 3.96
C GLU A 151 -8.51 12.93 4.67
N PRO A 152 -8.49 12.87 6.01
CA PRO A 152 -9.41 12.02 6.77
C PRO A 152 -10.86 12.43 6.55
N ASN A 153 -11.76 11.45 6.49
CA ASN A 153 -13.20 11.70 6.61
C ASN A 153 -13.60 12.05 8.05
N ASP A 154 -14.87 12.41 8.28
CA ASP A 154 -15.38 12.84 9.59
C ASP A 154 -15.13 11.83 10.72
N LEU A 155 -15.18 10.53 10.42
CA LEU A 155 -14.90 9.47 11.40
C LEU A 155 -13.44 9.47 11.85
N LEU A 156 -12.52 9.74 10.93
CA LEU A 156 -11.08 9.67 11.16
C LEU A 156 -10.44 11.05 11.44
N ALA A 157 -11.21 12.13 11.37
CA ALA A 157 -10.75 13.50 11.68
C ALA A 157 -10.06 13.66 13.06
N PRO A 158 -10.43 12.91 14.13
CA PRO A 158 -9.70 12.96 15.40
C PRO A 158 -8.33 12.25 15.38
N LEU A 159 -8.05 11.45 14.36
CA LEU A 159 -6.77 10.73 14.15
C LEU A 159 -5.82 11.58 13.30
N PRO A 160 -4.54 11.17 13.10
CA PRO A 160 -3.58 11.96 12.35
C PRO A 160 -4.08 12.38 10.97
N ASN A 161 -3.54 13.51 10.48
CA ASN A 161 -4.03 14.32 9.34
C ASN A 161 -4.21 13.62 7.98
N ARG A 162 -4.05 12.29 7.85
CA ARG A 162 -4.13 11.57 6.57
C ARG A 162 -4.71 10.18 6.75
N MET A 163 -5.55 9.75 5.81
CA MET A 163 -6.02 8.36 5.67
C MET A 163 -5.57 7.77 4.32
N PRO A 164 -5.40 6.45 4.20
CA PRO A 164 -5.17 5.78 2.92
C PRO A 164 -6.40 5.84 1.99
#